data_AF-A0A1W9S3C3-F1
#
_entry.id   AF-A0A1W9S3C3-F1
#
_cell.length_a   1.000
_cell.length_b   1.000
_cell.length_c   1.000
_cell.angle_alpha   90.00
_cell.angle_beta   90.00
_cell.angle_gamma   90.00
#
_symmetry.space_group_name_H-M   'P 1'
#
loop_
_entity.id
_entity.type
_entity.pdbx_description
1 polymer ?
#
loop_
_entity_poly.entity_id
_entity_poly.type
_entity_poly.pdbx_seq_one_letter_code
_entity_poly.pdbx_strand_id
1 'polypeptide(L)'
;MKTLFKKEIDSGIMIEAVAGENTPLDGIVEVCKCGEHHQIITEGYTGASIPLYPGTYDLRIKARGDEIWITEVEVKEGEFTYRKVRFPNAQMLVQLIDGENHLDASVLIYRVDSPDLSVADTWTETVIDLPPGEYFAVVEFVGMRGVIDNINLSEDDRKTYSITVDDLEQVE
;
A
#
# COMPACT_ATOMS: atom_id res chain seq x y z
N MET A 1 -1.74 36.43 -39.06
CA MET A 1 -0.96 35.75 -38.01
C MET A 1 -1.98 35.00 -37.15
N LYS A 2 -2.05 33.66 -37.23
CA LYS A 2 -2.99 32.86 -36.42
C LYS A 2 -2.32 32.58 -35.09
N THR A 3 -2.77 33.25 -34.03
CA THR A 3 -2.36 32.94 -32.65
C THR A 3 -2.93 31.57 -32.28
N LEU A 4 -2.07 30.56 -32.19
CA LEU A 4 -2.39 29.27 -31.59
C LEU A 4 -2.49 29.50 -30.07
N PHE A 5 -3.69 29.64 -29.55
CA PHE A 5 -3.93 29.56 -28.12
C PHE A 5 -3.62 28.13 -27.69
N LYS A 6 -2.58 27.95 -26.86
CA LYS A 6 -2.37 26.71 -26.13
C LYS A 6 -3.51 26.64 -25.12
N LYS A 7 -4.54 25.83 -25.39
CA LYS A 7 -5.68 25.65 -24.48
C LYS A 7 -5.12 25.19 -23.14
N GLU A 8 -5.35 25.99 -22.10
CA GLU A 8 -5.03 25.63 -20.73
C GLU A 8 -5.86 24.41 -20.36
N ILE A 9 -5.22 23.37 -19.81
CA ILE A 9 -5.93 22.16 -19.39
C ILE A 9 -6.53 22.46 -18.02
N ASP A 10 -7.83 22.66 -17.99
CA ASP A 10 -8.65 22.98 -16.82
C ASP A 10 -9.48 21.79 -16.33
N SER A 11 -9.25 20.62 -16.91
CA SER A 11 -9.94 19.36 -16.64
C SER A 11 -8.95 18.28 -16.23
N GLY A 12 -9.43 17.24 -15.56
CA GLY A 12 -8.54 16.18 -15.10
C GLY A 12 -9.18 15.17 -14.17
N ILE A 13 -8.32 14.43 -13.47
CA ILE A 13 -8.72 13.48 -12.43
C ILE A 13 -7.96 13.77 -11.13
N MET A 14 -8.57 13.42 -10.01
CA MET A 14 -7.89 13.35 -8.72
C MET A 14 -8.31 12.05 -8.03
N ILE A 15 -7.32 11.24 -7.66
CA ILE A 15 -7.55 9.93 -7.06
C ILE A 15 -7.05 9.95 -5.62
N GLU A 16 -7.94 9.70 -4.67
CA GLU A 16 -7.57 9.43 -3.29
C GLU A 16 -7.50 7.92 -3.08
N ALA A 17 -6.31 7.39 -2.80
CA ALA A 17 -6.14 6.00 -2.38
C ALA A 17 -6.14 5.94 -0.86
N VAL A 18 -6.91 5.02 -0.28
CA VAL A 18 -6.96 4.80 1.17
C VAL A 18 -6.93 3.32 1.53
N ALA A 19 -6.52 3.02 2.76
CA ALA A 19 -6.69 1.71 3.41
C ALA A 19 -7.29 1.88 4.82
N GLY A 20 -7.69 0.77 5.45
CA GLY A 20 -8.12 0.74 6.86
C GLY A 20 -9.20 1.79 7.18
N GLU A 21 -9.01 2.56 8.26
CA GLU A 21 -9.93 3.63 8.67
C GLU A 21 -9.78 4.93 7.85
N ASN A 22 -9.60 4.82 6.53
CA ASN A 22 -9.33 5.90 5.57
C ASN A 22 -7.93 6.52 5.67
N THR A 23 -6.94 5.75 6.12
CA THR A 23 -5.53 6.15 6.07
C THR A 23 -5.14 6.41 4.62
N PRO A 24 -4.71 7.63 4.25
CA PRO A 24 -4.25 7.93 2.90
C PRO A 24 -3.04 7.08 2.51
N LEU A 25 -3.00 6.65 1.26
CA LEU A 25 -1.89 5.90 0.69
C LEU A 25 -1.19 6.73 -0.37
N ASP A 26 0.13 6.78 -0.27
CA ASP A 26 1.00 7.22 -1.36
C ASP A 26 1.00 6.15 -2.45
N GLY A 27 0.80 6.59 -3.68
CA GLY A 27 0.67 5.69 -4.81
C GLY A 27 0.83 6.41 -6.14
N ILE A 28 0.95 5.61 -7.19
CA ILE A 28 1.04 6.07 -8.57
C ILE A 28 -0.30 5.83 -9.25
N VAL A 29 -0.75 6.81 -10.03
CA VAL A 29 -1.92 6.69 -10.90
C VAL A 29 -1.44 6.72 -12.34
N GLU A 30 -1.56 5.59 -13.04
CA GLU A 30 -1.32 5.49 -14.47
C GLU A 30 -2.65 5.68 -15.21
N VAL A 31 -2.70 6.66 -16.11
CA VAL A 31 -3.87 6.95 -16.94
C VAL A 31 -3.66 6.30 -18.29
N CYS A 32 -4.51 5.35 -18.64
CA CYS A 32 -4.50 4.64 -19.91
C CYS A 32 -5.65 5.12 -20.80
N LYS A 33 -5.46 4.94 -22.11
CA LYS A 33 -6.59 5.06 -23.05
C LYS A 33 -7.61 3.95 -22.76
N CYS A 34 -8.90 4.31 -22.77
CA CYS A 34 -9.98 3.35 -22.52
C CYS A 34 -9.91 2.14 -23.46
N GLY A 35 -9.92 0.93 -22.88
CA GLY A 35 -9.79 -0.35 -23.57
C GLY A 35 -8.36 -0.72 -23.98
N GLU A 36 -7.37 0.13 -23.73
CA GLU A 36 -5.97 -0.03 -24.13
C GLU A 36 -5.04 0.07 -22.92
N HIS A 37 -5.14 -0.88 -21.99
CA HIS A 37 -4.42 -0.92 -20.69
C HIS A 37 -2.88 -0.88 -20.77
N HIS A 38 -2.29 -1.06 -21.97
CA HIS A 38 -0.85 -0.97 -22.19
C HIS A 38 -0.39 0.42 -22.64
N GLN A 39 -1.32 1.32 -23.00
CA GLN A 39 -1.02 2.65 -23.50
C GLN A 39 -1.23 3.69 -22.39
N ILE A 40 -0.19 3.88 -21.58
CA ILE A 40 -0.13 4.96 -20.58
C ILE A 40 -0.01 6.29 -21.32
N ILE A 41 -0.99 7.17 -21.11
CA ILE A 41 -1.04 8.53 -21.66
C ILE A 41 -0.28 9.48 -20.75
N THR A 42 -0.48 9.34 -19.44
CA THR A 42 0.21 10.12 -18.41
C THR A 42 0.19 9.35 -17.09
N GLU A 43 1.05 9.78 -16.17
CA GLU A 43 1.08 9.32 -14.80
C GLU A 43 0.97 10.50 -13.83
N GLY A 44 0.64 10.19 -12.58
CA GLY A 44 0.64 11.13 -11.49
C GLY A 44 0.62 10.40 -10.14
N TYR A 45 0.38 11.14 -9.08
CA TYR A 45 0.35 10.60 -7.72
C TYR A 45 -1.06 10.64 -7.14
N THR A 46 -1.36 9.71 -6.25
CA THR A 46 -2.57 9.77 -5.42
C THR A 46 -2.59 11.09 -4.62
N GLY A 47 -3.77 11.67 -4.42
CA GLY A 47 -3.96 12.96 -3.77
C GLY A 47 -3.61 14.19 -4.62
N ALA A 48 -3.00 14.00 -5.80
CA ALA A 48 -2.70 15.09 -6.73
C ALA A 48 -3.71 15.17 -7.88
N SER A 49 -3.92 16.39 -8.39
CA SER A 49 -4.65 16.62 -9.63
C SER A 49 -3.78 16.24 -10.84
N ILE A 50 -4.34 15.43 -11.73
CA ILE A 50 -3.71 15.01 -12.99
C ILE A 50 -4.48 15.68 -14.13
N PRO A 51 -3.91 16.70 -14.78
CA PRO A 51 -4.57 17.38 -15.89
C PRO A 51 -4.76 16.44 -17.08
N LEU A 52 -5.98 16.35 -17.60
CA LEU A 52 -6.34 15.54 -18.76
C LEU A 52 -7.27 16.31 -19.67
N TYR A 53 -7.19 16.04 -20.97
CA TYR A 53 -8.23 16.49 -21.88
C TYR A 53 -9.55 15.73 -21.61
N PRO A 54 -10.70 16.30 -21.98
CA PRO A 54 -11.97 15.59 -21.88
C PRO A 54 -11.95 14.29 -22.70
N GLY A 55 -12.49 13.21 -22.14
CA GLY A 55 -12.44 11.89 -22.72
C GLY A 55 -12.75 10.79 -21.72
N THR A 56 -12.66 9.54 -22.17
CA THR A 56 -12.86 8.35 -21.32
C THR A 56 -11.53 7.61 -21.19
N TYR A 57 -11.19 7.24 -19.96
CA TYR A 57 -9.89 6.68 -19.59
C TYR A 57 -10.04 5.46 -18.68
N ASP A 58 -9.06 4.57 -18.72
CA ASP A 58 -8.88 3.54 -17.70
C ASP A 58 -7.73 3.94 -16.78
N LEU A 59 -7.87 3.71 -15.48
CA LEU A 59 -6.91 4.10 -14.46
C LEU A 59 -6.36 2.86 -13.79
N ARG A 60 -5.03 2.79 -13.66
CA ARG A 60 -4.35 1.81 -12.81
C ARG A 60 -3.71 2.52 -11.64
N ILE A 61 -4.19 2.21 -10.43
CA ILE A 61 -3.71 2.82 -9.19
C ILE A 61 -2.82 1.78 -8.52
N LYS A 62 -1.56 2.14 -8.27
CA LYS A 62 -0.57 1.27 -7.60
C LYS A 62 -0.22 1.84 -6.25
N ALA A 63 -0.40 1.05 -5.19
CA ALA A 63 -0.01 1.43 -3.83
C ALA A 63 0.35 0.16 -3.03
N ARG A 64 1.36 0.26 -2.15
CA ARG A 64 1.78 -0.84 -1.25
C ARG A 64 2.11 -2.17 -1.92
N GLY A 65 2.53 -2.14 -3.19
CA GLY A 65 2.81 -3.35 -3.98
C GLY A 65 1.60 -3.98 -4.65
N ASP A 66 0.39 -3.46 -4.42
CA ASP A 66 -0.84 -3.92 -5.06
C ASP A 66 -1.35 -2.92 -6.11
N GLU A 67 -2.35 -3.34 -6.89
CA GLU A 67 -2.99 -2.49 -7.89
C GLU A 67 -4.50 -2.63 -7.93
N ILE A 68 -5.17 -1.51 -8.27
CA ILE A 68 -6.60 -1.45 -8.54
C ILE A 68 -6.81 -0.81 -9.91
N TRP A 69 -7.69 -1.41 -10.69
CA TRP A 69 -8.15 -0.85 -11.97
C TRP A 69 -9.52 -0.18 -11.81
N ILE A 70 -9.65 1.03 -12.37
CA ILE A 70 -10.94 1.69 -12.58
C ILE A 70 -11.10 1.89 -14.08
N THR A 71 -12.11 1.26 -14.68
CA THR A 71 -12.35 1.37 -16.11
C THR A 71 -13.40 2.44 -16.43
N GLU A 72 -13.34 2.96 -17.66
CA GLU A 72 -14.35 3.86 -18.24
C GLU A 72 -14.60 5.15 -17.44
N VAL A 73 -13.53 5.76 -16.90
CA VAL A 73 -13.61 7.03 -16.20
C VAL A 73 -13.78 8.18 -17.19
N GLU A 74 -14.96 8.81 -17.17
CA GLU A 74 -15.26 10.01 -17.95
C GLU A 74 -14.67 11.27 -17.30
N VAL A 75 -13.90 12.03 -18.07
CA VAL A 75 -13.42 13.39 -17.76
C VAL A 75 -14.16 14.39 -18.64
N LYS A 76 -14.81 15.37 -18.01
CA LYS A 76 -15.57 16.42 -18.69
C LYS A 76 -14.76 17.70 -18.84
N GLU A 77 -15.16 18.52 -19.81
CA GLU A 77 -14.53 19.83 -20.04
C GLU A 77 -14.71 20.76 -18.83
N GLY A 78 -13.62 21.40 -18.40
CA GLY A 78 -13.62 22.32 -17.26
C GLY A 78 -13.80 21.69 -15.88
N GLU A 79 -13.76 20.35 -15.75
CA GLU A 79 -14.03 19.66 -14.49
C GLU A 79 -12.91 18.68 -14.11
N PHE A 80 -12.65 18.58 -12.81
CA PHE A 80 -11.82 17.52 -12.22
C PHE A 80 -12.70 16.42 -11.67
N THR A 81 -12.53 15.21 -12.21
CA THR A 81 -13.24 14.02 -11.75
C THR A 81 -12.52 13.43 -10.54
N TYR A 82 -13.17 13.48 -9.39
CA TYR A 82 -12.66 12.88 -8.17
C TYR A 82 -13.11 11.41 -8.03
N ARG A 83 -12.20 10.54 -7.61
CA ARG A 83 -12.50 9.18 -7.15
C ARG A 83 -11.73 8.86 -5.89
N LYS A 84 -12.37 8.12 -5.00
CA LYS A 84 -11.74 7.49 -3.85
C LYS A 84 -11.70 5.98 -4.08
N VAL A 85 -10.52 5.39 -3.94
CA VAL A 85 -10.32 3.93 -4.01
C VAL A 85 -9.85 3.41 -2.67
N ARG A 86 -10.38 2.26 -2.29
CA ARG A 86 -10.02 1.57 -1.05
C ARG A 86 -9.19 0.35 -1.40
N PHE A 87 -7.97 0.32 -0.90
CA PHE A 87 -7.12 -0.86 -0.92
C PHE A 87 -7.52 -1.79 0.24
N PRO A 88 -7.53 -3.12 0.00
CA PRO A 88 -7.69 -4.10 1.06
C PRO A 88 -6.66 -3.88 2.17
N ASN A 89 -7.06 -4.17 3.41
CA ASN A 89 -6.22 -3.96 4.57
C ASN A 89 -6.44 -5.07 5.60
N ALA A 90 -5.39 -5.41 6.33
CA ALA A 90 -5.38 -6.31 7.46
C ALA A 90 -4.51 -5.70 8.56
N GLN A 91 -4.68 -6.18 9.80
CA GLN A 91 -3.93 -5.72 10.96
C GLN A 91 -3.14 -6.87 11.56
N MET A 92 -1.86 -6.60 11.82
CA MET A 92 -0.96 -7.50 12.51
C MET A 92 -0.46 -6.85 13.80
N LEU A 93 -0.40 -7.65 14.86
CA LEU A 93 0.31 -7.34 16.09
C LEU A 93 1.35 -8.45 16.31
N VAL A 94 2.60 -8.09 16.59
CA VAL A 94 3.65 -9.04 16.95
C VAL A 94 4.06 -8.81 18.40
N GLN A 95 4.22 -9.89 19.15
CA GLN A 95 4.56 -9.87 20.57
C GLN A 95 5.77 -10.77 20.85
N LEU A 96 6.66 -10.31 21.74
CA LEU A 96 7.71 -11.14 22.33
C LEU A 96 7.37 -11.41 23.79
N ILE A 97 7.30 -12.68 24.16
CA ILE A 97 6.84 -13.13 25.49
C ILE A 97 7.99 -13.80 26.26
N ASP A 98 8.16 -13.42 27.53
CA ASP A 98 9.00 -14.10 28.52
C ASP A 98 8.19 -14.43 29.77
N GLY A 99 7.70 -15.67 29.84
CA GLY A 99 6.73 -16.10 30.84
C GLY A 99 5.40 -15.36 30.69
N GLU A 100 5.06 -14.50 31.65
CA GLU A 100 3.87 -13.62 31.60
C GLU A 100 4.21 -12.19 31.14
N ASN A 101 5.49 -11.89 30.88
CA ASN A 101 5.93 -10.55 30.52
C ASN A 101 5.95 -10.36 29.01
N HIS A 102 5.59 -9.15 28.58
CA HIS A 102 5.77 -8.67 27.22
C HIS A 102 7.06 -7.86 27.14
N LEU A 103 7.88 -8.13 26.13
CA LEU A 103 9.16 -7.48 25.94
C LEU A 103 9.17 -6.62 24.68
N ASP A 104 9.90 -5.51 24.76
CA ASP A 104 10.13 -4.61 23.63
C ASP A 104 11.25 -5.19 22.74
N ALA A 105 10.92 -5.47 21.48
CA ALA A 105 11.85 -5.98 20.48
C ALA A 105 11.57 -5.33 19.11
N SER A 106 12.60 -5.24 18.27
CA SER A 106 12.43 -4.77 16.89
C SER A 106 11.76 -5.87 16.07
N VAL A 107 10.84 -5.48 15.18
CA VAL A 107 10.10 -6.37 14.30
C VAL A 107 10.22 -5.88 12.88
N LEU A 108 10.83 -6.69 12.02
CA LEU A 108 10.88 -6.49 10.58
C LEU A 108 9.91 -7.46 9.90
N ILE A 109 9.00 -6.95 9.08
CA ILE A 109 7.98 -7.76 8.40
C ILE A 109 8.28 -7.78 6.92
N TYR A 110 8.22 -8.97 6.34
CA TYR A 110 8.51 -9.21 4.93
C TYR A 110 7.35 -9.93 4.27
N ARG A 111 7.05 -9.59 3.01
CA ARG A 111 6.19 -10.44 2.19
C ARG A 111 6.97 -11.65 1.71
N VAL A 112 6.34 -12.81 1.69
CA VAL A 112 6.94 -14.05 1.18
C VAL A 112 7.31 -13.93 -0.31
N ASP A 113 6.52 -13.19 -1.08
CA ASP A 113 6.74 -12.96 -2.52
C ASP A 113 7.82 -11.89 -2.82
N SER A 114 8.31 -11.17 -1.81
CA SER A 114 9.34 -10.14 -1.94
C SER A 114 10.21 -10.07 -0.67
N PRO A 115 10.98 -11.14 -0.37
CA PRO A 115 11.66 -11.29 0.93
C PRO A 115 12.87 -10.35 1.12
N ASP A 116 13.34 -9.69 0.05
CA ASP A 116 14.54 -8.85 0.10
C ASP A 116 14.29 -7.46 0.69
N LEU A 117 13.02 -7.05 0.88
CA LEU A 117 12.66 -5.74 1.39
C LEU A 117 11.56 -5.86 2.44
N SER A 118 11.84 -5.35 3.64
CA SER A 118 10.83 -5.27 4.70
C SER A 118 9.72 -4.31 4.29
N VAL A 119 8.47 -4.73 4.44
CA VAL A 119 7.29 -3.88 4.25
C VAL A 119 6.93 -3.08 5.49
N ALA A 120 7.46 -3.47 6.66
CA ALA A 120 7.36 -2.71 7.90
C ALA A 120 8.60 -2.95 8.78
N ASP A 121 8.99 -1.91 9.51
CA ASP A 121 9.99 -1.91 10.57
C ASP A 121 9.36 -1.21 11.78
N THR A 122 9.18 -1.96 12.86
CA THR A 122 8.44 -1.49 14.04
C THR A 122 8.91 -2.16 15.32
N TRP A 123 8.16 -1.96 16.40
CA TRP A 123 8.36 -2.61 17.69
C TRP A 123 7.24 -3.61 17.96
N THR A 124 7.52 -4.58 18.83
CA THR A 124 6.47 -5.41 19.44
C THR A 124 5.37 -4.54 20.08
N GLU A 125 4.18 -5.11 20.22
CA GLU A 125 2.98 -4.41 20.71
C GLU A 125 2.48 -3.22 19.85
N THR A 126 3.07 -3.01 18.68
CA THR A 126 2.56 -2.05 17.68
C THR A 126 1.60 -2.76 16.72
N VAL A 127 0.38 -2.23 16.59
CA VAL A 127 -0.57 -2.69 15.55
C VAL A 127 -0.16 -2.06 14.21
N ILE A 128 -0.01 -2.89 13.20
CA ILE A 128 0.45 -2.49 11.87
C ILE A 128 -0.64 -2.83 10.86
N ASP A 129 -1.01 -1.85 10.05
CA ASP A 129 -1.83 -2.06 8.87
C ASP A 129 -0.95 -2.64 7.76
N LEU A 130 -1.36 -3.73 7.14
CA LEU A 130 -0.70 -4.41 6.02
C LEU A 130 -1.72 -4.78 4.94
N PRO A 131 -1.35 -4.89 3.66
CA PRO A 131 -2.22 -5.54 2.70
C PRO A 131 -2.48 -7.00 3.09
N PRO A 132 -3.54 -7.64 2.59
CA PRO A 132 -3.68 -9.09 2.65
C PRO A 132 -2.53 -9.78 1.92
N GLY A 133 -2.10 -10.93 2.42
CA GLY A 133 -0.99 -11.67 1.84
C GLY A 133 -0.31 -12.63 2.81
N GLU A 134 0.78 -13.20 2.32
CA GLU A 134 1.64 -14.12 3.07
C GLU A 134 2.91 -13.38 3.51
N TYR A 135 3.25 -13.53 4.79
CA TYR A 135 4.33 -12.81 5.45
C TYR A 135 5.17 -13.75 6.31
N PHE A 136 6.37 -13.27 6.64
CA PHE A 136 7.12 -13.69 7.82
C PHE A 136 7.60 -12.45 8.57
N ALA A 137 7.79 -12.58 9.88
CA ALA A 137 8.30 -11.52 10.73
C ALA A 137 9.61 -11.96 11.40
N VAL A 138 10.61 -11.09 11.36
CA VAL A 138 11.87 -11.26 12.09
C VAL A 138 11.79 -10.41 13.34
N VAL A 139 11.99 -11.05 14.50
CA VAL A 139 12.00 -10.39 15.81
C VAL A 139 13.43 -10.36 16.34
N GLU A 140 13.94 -9.17 16.64
CA GLU A 140 15.30 -8.96 17.14
C GLU A 140 15.28 -8.39 18.56
N PHE A 141 15.93 -9.10 19.48
CA PHE A 141 15.95 -8.77 20.91
C PHE A 141 17.33 -9.06 21.50
N VAL A 142 18.05 -8.01 21.91
CA VAL A 142 19.34 -8.09 22.64
C VAL A 142 20.33 -9.09 22.03
N GLY A 143 20.64 -8.94 20.74
CA GLY A 143 21.58 -9.82 20.04
C GLY A 143 21.04 -11.23 19.75
N MET A 144 19.75 -11.46 20.00
CA MET A 144 19.04 -12.66 19.61
C MET A 144 18.03 -12.35 18.52
N ARG A 145 17.70 -13.37 17.72
CA ARG A 145 16.81 -13.27 16.59
C ARG A 145 15.89 -14.48 16.54
N GLY A 146 14.62 -14.24 16.25
CA GLY A 146 13.63 -15.28 15.97
C GLY A 146 12.84 -14.94 14.72
N VAL A 147 12.17 -15.94 14.15
CA VAL A 147 11.33 -15.78 12.96
C VAL A 147 9.96 -16.38 13.22
N ILE A 148 8.92 -15.59 12.92
CA ILE A 148 7.54 -16.07 12.85
C ILE A 148 7.20 -16.25 11.37
N ASP A 149 7.12 -17.50 10.94
CA ASP A 149 6.77 -17.88 9.57
C ASP A 149 5.27 -18.16 9.40
N ASN A 150 4.84 -18.36 8.14
CA ASN A 150 3.49 -18.76 7.76
C ASN A 150 2.39 -17.79 8.22
N ILE A 151 2.71 -16.50 8.29
CA ILE A 151 1.74 -15.47 8.63
C ILE A 151 0.85 -15.24 7.41
N ASN A 152 -0.44 -15.55 7.54
CA ASN A 152 -1.43 -15.40 6.47
C ASN A 152 -2.49 -14.40 6.89
N LEU A 153 -2.60 -13.28 6.17
CA LEU A 153 -3.58 -12.22 6.40
C LEU A 153 -4.58 -12.17 5.25
N SER A 154 -5.86 -12.32 5.57
CA SER A 154 -6.99 -12.03 4.67
C SER A 154 -7.46 -10.58 4.84
N GLU A 155 -8.29 -10.10 3.91
CA GLU A 155 -8.91 -8.77 4.05
C GLU A 155 -9.69 -8.64 5.37
N ASP A 156 -9.52 -7.49 6.02
CA ASP A 156 -10.06 -7.10 7.32
C ASP A 156 -9.63 -7.99 8.51
N ASP A 157 -8.66 -8.91 8.31
CA ASP A 157 -8.09 -9.69 9.41
C ASP A 157 -7.50 -8.76 10.47
N ARG A 158 -7.63 -9.18 11.74
CA ARG A 158 -6.88 -8.61 12.86
C ARG A 158 -6.26 -9.77 13.62
N LYS A 159 -4.95 -9.97 13.48
CA LYS A 159 -4.25 -11.13 14.03
C LYS A 159 -3.08 -10.70 14.91
N THR A 160 -2.92 -11.43 16.00
CA THR A 160 -1.77 -11.34 16.89
C THR A 160 -0.91 -12.58 16.73
N TYR A 161 0.39 -12.36 16.59
CA TYR A 161 1.39 -13.41 16.56
C TYR A 161 2.36 -13.19 17.72
N SER A 162 2.76 -14.28 18.36
CA SER A 162 3.65 -14.23 19.51
C SER A 162 4.80 -15.19 19.28
N ILE A 163 5.98 -14.78 19.72
CA ILE A 163 7.18 -15.62 19.82
C ILE A 163 7.69 -15.53 21.26
N THR A 164 8.32 -16.60 21.77
CA THR A 164 8.90 -16.57 23.12
C THR A 164 10.40 -16.33 23.06
N VAL A 165 11.00 -15.83 24.15
CA VAL A 165 12.47 -15.67 24.24
C VAL A 165 13.21 -16.99 24.01
N ASP A 166 12.60 -18.12 24.42
CA ASP A 166 13.17 -19.46 24.23
C ASP A 166 13.22 -19.89 22.74
N ASP A 167 12.43 -19.24 21.88
CA ASP A 167 12.42 -19.47 20.43
C ASP A 167 13.44 -18.59 19.68
N LEU A 168 14.18 -17.73 20.39
CA LEU A 168 15.20 -16.86 19.79
C LEU A 168 16.58 -17.54 19.79
N GLU A 169 17.35 -17.30 18.74
CA GLU A 169 18.72 -17.78 18.58
C GLU A 169 19.72 -16.62 18.70
N GLN A 170 20.91 -16.87 19.26
CA GLN A 170 21.97 -15.86 19.28
C GLN A 170 22.46 -15.55 17.87
N VAL A 171 22.61 -14.26 17.57
CA VAL A 171 23.21 -13.78 16.34
C VAL A 171 24.72 -13.62 16.59
N GLU A 172 25.54 -14.44 15.92
CA GLU A 172 27.01 -14.35 15.93
C GLU A 172 27.55 -13.11 15.22
#